data_AF-A0A962V251-F1
#
_entry.id   AF-A0A962V251-F1
#
_cell.length_a   1.000
_cell.length_b   1.000
_cell.length_c   1.000
_cell.angle_alpha   90.00
_cell.angle_beta   90.00
_cell.angle_gamma   90.00
#
_symmetry.space_group_name_H-M   'P 1'
#
loop_
_entity.id
_entity.type
_entity.pdbx_description
1 polymer ?
#
loop_
_entity_poly.entity_id
_entity_poly.type
_entity_poly.pdbx_seq_one_letter_code
_entity_poly.pdbx_strand_id
1 'polypeptide(L)'
;FTLSAPAGPAVIAHGLQLGLLTRRPNPLGDIILAHEEQALLLSYFRNNVLHIMAMPGLLACCLRGQARRETEIQHLIELAYPFLQSELFLPWQCDELPTVVTQALQAMQQQGLLEHSAAGWRTAYGNPHLHSLADSISPMLERYYLTTTVLLQAGSGQLQQTQLEQRSQQLAQRMALLFGLRTPDYYDRSLFHTFLQTLQQTGLVQSDQDGRLCFATDIAQTYRPLWQLLSPPIRHSIAALTGGQNVCP
;
A
#
# COMPACT_ATOMS: atom_id res chain seq x y z
N PHE A 1 1.83 14.16 -18.14
CA PHE A 1 2.19 15.42 -17.49
C PHE A 1 3.65 15.38 -17.07
N THR A 2 4.55 15.99 -17.83
CA THR A 2 5.94 16.22 -17.43
C THR A 2 6.00 17.53 -16.66
N LEU A 3 5.74 17.48 -15.35
CA LEU A 3 6.20 18.54 -14.47
C LEU A 3 7.72 18.38 -14.37
N SER A 4 8.48 19.30 -14.96
CA SER A 4 9.90 19.47 -14.60
C SER A 4 9.93 19.85 -13.13
N ALA A 5 10.08 18.84 -12.26
CA ALA A 5 10.14 19.07 -10.83
C ALA A 5 11.37 19.95 -10.52
N PRO A 6 11.22 21.01 -9.72
CA PRO A 6 12.37 21.75 -9.24
C PRO A 6 13.31 20.81 -8.48
N ALA A 7 14.62 21.06 -8.55
CA ALA A 7 15.61 20.27 -7.81
C ALA A 7 15.25 20.22 -6.31
N GLY A 8 15.57 19.12 -5.63
CA GLY A 8 15.20 18.90 -4.21
C GLY A 8 15.41 20.11 -3.27
N PRO A 9 16.55 20.83 -3.34
CA PRO A 9 16.77 22.03 -2.54
C PRO A 9 15.75 23.15 -2.77
N ALA A 10 15.28 23.33 -4.01
CA ALA A 10 14.29 24.35 -4.35
C ALA A 10 12.89 23.97 -3.82
N VAL A 11 12.54 22.68 -3.80
CA VAL A 11 11.30 22.19 -3.15
C VAL A 11 11.34 22.49 -1.65
N ILE A 12 12.47 22.21 -0.99
CA ILE A 12 12.65 22.49 0.44
C ILE A 12 12.56 24.00 0.70
N ALA A 13 13.26 24.82 -0.10
CA ALA A 13 13.22 26.27 0.04
C ALA A 13 11.80 26.82 -0.11
N HIS A 14 11.03 26.31 -1.07
CA HIS A 14 9.64 26.70 -1.24
C HIS A 14 8.77 26.31 -0.04
N GLY A 15 8.91 25.09 0.48
CA GLY A 15 8.19 24.67 1.69
C GLY A 15 8.52 25.49 2.93
N LEU A 16 9.78 25.93 3.07
CA LEU A 16 10.19 26.87 4.12
C LEU A 16 9.56 28.26 3.92
N GLN A 17 9.52 28.77 2.69
CA GLN A 17 8.89 30.07 2.35
C GLN A 17 7.39 30.08 2.64
N LEU A 18 6.70 28.96 2.38
CA LEU A 18 5.27 28.81 2.67
C LEU A 18 4.97 28.59 4.17
N GLY A 19 6.00 28.48 5.02
CA GLY A 19 5.82 28.16 6.44
C GLY A 19 5.32 26.74 6.71
N LEU A 20 5.39 25.85 5.70
CA LEU A 20 5.00 24.44 5.83
C LEU A 20 6.11 23.58 6.44
N LEU A 21 7.35 24.03 6.28
CA LEU A 21 8.54 23.37 6.80
C LEU A 21 9.29 24.32 7.74
N THR A 22 10.01 23.75 8.69
CA THR A 22 11.04 24.44 9.47
C THR A 22 12.36 23.70 9.39
N ARG A 23 13.43 24.45 9.59
CA ARG A 23 14.79 23.93 9.60
C ARG A 23 15.33 23.97 11.02
N ARG A 24 15.69 22.81 11.55
CA ARG A 24 16.38 22.67 12.83
C ARG A 24 17.86 22.36 12.57
N PRO A 25 18.78 23.27 12.93
CA PRO A 25 20.20 23.01 12.79
C PRO A 25 20.62 21.77 13.58
N ASN A 26 21.50 20.97 13.00
CA ASN A 26 22.08 19.82 13.70
C ASN A 26 23.54 19.63 13.25
N PRO A 27 24.47 19.24 14.15
CA PRO A 27 25.88 19.06 13.82
C PRO A 27 26.16 18.07 12.67
N LEU A 28 25.25 17.15 12.38
CA LEU A 28 25.37 16.16 11.30
C LEU A 28 24.61 16.54 10.03
N GLY A 29 24.07 17.76 9.96
CA GLY A 29 23.27 18.26 8.85
C GLY A 29 21.87 18.67 9.29
N ASP A 30 21.37 19.75 8.71
CA ASP A 30 20.08 20.32 9.07
C ASP A 30 18.93 19.32 8.95
N ILE A 31 18.05 19.31 9.96
CA ILE A 31 16.83 18.50 9.95
C ILE A 31 15.68 19.37 9.46
N ILE A 32 15.01 18.93 8.40
CA ILE A 32 13.80 19.56 7.90
C ILE A 32 12.60 18.89 8.58
N LEU A 33 11.76 19.71 9.22
CA LEU A 33 10.60 19.28 9.99
C LEU A 33 9.35 19.91 9.38
N ALA A 34 8.23 19.19 9.41
CA ALA A 34 6.90 19.79 9.28
C ALA A 34 6.30 19.95 10.68
N HIS A 35 5.51 20.99 10.94
CA HIS A 35 4.78 21.04 12.21
C HIS A 35 3.57 20.13 12.17
N GLU A 36 3.20 19.64 13.35
CA GLU A 36 2.04 18.77 13.56
C GLU A 36 0.74 19.42 13.07
N GLU A 37 0.62 20.74 13.20
CA GLU A 37 -0.50 21.54 12.70
C GLU A 37 -0.67 21.45 11.18
N GLN A 38 0.40 21.21 10.41
CA GLN A 38 0.31 21.02 8.96
C GLN A 38 0.19 19.56 8.53
N ALA A 39 0.18 18.61 9.46
CA ALA A 39 0.12 17.17 9.13
C ALA A 39 -1.14 16.82 8.31
N LEU A 40 -2.28 17.47 8.60
CA LEU A 40 -3.52 17.28 7.85
C LEU A 40 -3.37 17.77 6.40
N LEU A 41 -2.78 18.97 6.22
CA LEU A 41 -2.55 19.55 4.91
C LEU A 41 -1.55 18.74 4.08
N LEU A 42 -0.48 18.24 4.69
CA LEU A 42 0.50 17.38 4.02
C LEU A 42 -0.10 16.02 3.64
N SER A 43 -0.99 15.48 4.48
CA SER A 43 -1.74 14.27 4.17
C SER A 43 -2.67 14.50 2.97
N TYR A 44 -3.35 15.65 2.93
CA TYR A 44 -4.15 16.06 1.79
C TYR A 44 -3.31 16.17 0.49
N PHE A 45 -2.16 16.85 0.52
CA PHE A 45 -1.28 16.94 -0.64
C PHE A 45 -0.74 15.58 -1.07
N ARG A 46 -0.35 14.73 -0.12
CA ARG A 46 0.06 13.35 -0.40
C ARG A 46 -1.04 12.60 -1.13
N ASN A 47 -2.28 12.66 -0.64
CA ASN A 47 -3.42 11.96 -1.25
C ASN A 47 -3.70 12.46 -2.67
N ASN A 48 -3.52 13.75 -2.93
CA ASN A 48 -3.71 14.34 -4.27
C ASN A 48 -2.69 13.88 -5.32
N VAL A 49 -1.53 13.37 -4.92
CA VAL A 49 -0.50 12.89 -5.86
C VAL A 49 -0.25 11.38 -5.76
N LEU A 50 -0.91 10.71 -4.82
CA LEU A 50 -0.65 9.31 -4.50
C LEU A 50 -0.91 8.39 -5.70
N HIS A 51 -1.91 8.72 -6.52
CA HIS A 51 -2.24 7.99 -7.76
C HIS A 51 -1.06 7.97 -8.76
N ILE A 52 -0.24 9.03 -8.81
CA ILE A 52 0.96 9.10 -9.67
C ILE A 52 2.04 8.14 -9.15
N MET A 53 2.11 7.98 -7.83
CA MET A 53 3.10 7.14 -7.15
C MET A 53 2.65 5.68 -6.99
N ALA A 54 1.41 5.35 -7.37
CA ALA A 54 0.80 4.05 -7.16
C ALA A 54 1.59 2.90 -7.79
N MET A 55 1.85 2.98 -9.10
CA MET A 55 2.57 1.93 -9.81
C MET A 55 4.03 1.79 -9.36
N PRO A 56 4.84 2.88 -9.26
CA PRO A 56 6.20 2.79 -8.74
C PRO A 56 6.27 2.27 -7.30
N GLY A 57 5.33 2.68 -6.44
CA GLY A 57 5.23 2.21 -5.06
C GLY A 57 4.87 0.72 -4.98
N LEU A 58 3.93 0.27 -5.79
CA LEU A 58 3.57 -1.15 -5.87
C LEU A 58 4.74 -2.02 -6.38
N LEU A 59 5.45 -1.55 -7.41
CA LEU A 59 6.68 -2.21 -7.90
C LEU A 59 7.77 -2.27 -6.82
N ALA A 60 7.95 -1.18 -6.06
CA ALA A 60 8.88 -1.15 -4.94
C ALA A 60 8.49 -2.16 -3.84
N CYS A 61 7.19 -2.34 -3.57
CA CYS A 61 6.70 -3.42 -2.69
C CYS A 61 7.00 -4.81 -3.26
N CYS A 62 6.77 -5.03 -4.56
CA CYS A 62 7.07 -6.31 -5.23
C CYS A 62 8.55 -6.70 -5.14
N LEU A 63 9.45 -5.72 -5.26
CA LEU A 63 10.90 -5.96 -5.33
C LEU A 63 11.61 -5.84 -3.98
N ARG A 64 10.86 -5.65 -2.88
CA ARG A 64 11.42 -5.44 -1.55
C ARG A 64 12.24 -6.66 -1.09
N GLY A 65 13.56 -6.52 -1.12
CA GLY A 65 14.51 -7.50 -0.56
C GLY A 65 14.73 -8.76 -1.38
N GLN A 66 14.20 -8.86 -2.60
CA GLN A 66 14.43 -10.01 -3.48
C GLN A 66 14.31 -9.64 -4.96
N ALA A 67 15.02 -10.40 -5.82
CA ALA A 67 14.80 -10.35 -7.25
C ALA A 67 13.52 -11.11 -7.63
N ARG A 68 12.81 -10.65 -8.68
CA ARG A 68 11.63 -11.32 -9.23
C ARG A 68 11.61 -11.25 -10.75
N ARG A 69 11.07 -12.29 -11.37
CA ARG A 69 10.80 -12.25 -12.81
C ARG A 69 9.67 -11.27 -13.10
N GLU A 70 9.68 -10.68 -14.29
CA GLU A 70 8.63 -9.74 -14.70
C GLU A 70 7.22 -10.36 -14.66
N THR A 71 7.10 -11.63 -15.07
CA THR A 71 5.83 -12.37 -15.02
C THR A 71 5.31 -12.55 -13.59
N GLU A 72 6.19 -12.76 -12.61
CA GLU A 72 5.83 -12.85 -11.20
C GLU A 72 5.35 -11.49 -10.67
N ILE A 73 5.99 -10.40 -11.11
CA ILE A 73 5.60 -9.02 -10.77
C ILE A 73 4.24 -8.69 -11.36
N GLN A 74 4.02 -8.98 -12.64
CA GLN A 74 2.75 -8.76 -13.33
C GLN A 74 1.61 -9.50 -12.63
N HIS A 75 1.79 -10.77 -12.29
CA HIS A 75 0.79 -11.56 -11.56
C HIS A 75 0.42 -10.94 -10.19
N LEU A 76 1.40 -10.49 -9.42
CA LEU A 76 1.14 -9.84 -8.14
C LEU A 76 0.41 -8.50 -8.29
N ILE A 77 0.75 -7.75 -9.34
CA ILE A 77 0.09 -6.48 -9.64
C ILE A 77 -1.35 -6.72 -10.07
N GLU A 78 -1.61 -7.69 -10.96
CA GLU A 78 -2.96 -8.07 -11.37
C GLU A 78 -3.86 -8.42 -10.18
N LEU A 79 -3.33 -9.13 -9.18
CA LEU A 79 -4.06 -9.48 -7.97
C LEU A 79 -4.36 -8.25 -7.08
N ALA A 80 -3.40 -7.34 -6.93
CA ALA A 80 -3.54 -6.16 -6.07
C ALA A 80 -4.28 -5.00 -6.74
N TYR A 81 -4.20 -4.90 -8.06
CA TYR A 81 -4.60 -3.72 -8.83
C TYR A 81 -6.07 -3.31 -8.63
N PRO A 82 -7.07 -4.22 -8.64
CA PRO A 82 -8.47 -3.82 -8.50
C PRO A 82 -8.74 -2.96 -7.26
N PHE A 83 -8.05 -3.26 -6.15
CA PHE A 83 -8.20 -2.51 -4.89
C PHE A 83 -7.51 -1.16 -4.93
N LEU A 84 -6.31 -1.08 -5.51
CA LEU A 84 -5.64 0.21 -5.71
C LEU A 84 -6.41 1.08 -6.69
N GLN A 85 -6.99 0.47 -7.73
CA GLN A 85 -7.77 1.15 -8.75
C GLN A 85 -9.04 1.76 -8.15
N SER A 86 -9.78 1.02 -7.33
CA SER A 86 -11.00 1.54 -6.70
C SER A 86 -10.71 2.62 -5.65
N GLU A 87 -9.63 2.49 -4.88
CA GLU A 87 -9.29 3.47 -3.85
C GLU A 87 -8.66 4.75 -4.42
N LEU A 88 -7.79 4.65 -5.43
CA LEU A 88 -7.04 5.78 -5.99
C LEU A 88 -7.58 6.27 -7.34
N PHE A 89 -8.66 5.67 -7.85
CA PHE A 89 -9.24 5.95 -9.17
C PHE A 89 -8.20 5.83 -10.30
N LEU A 90 -7.42 4.75 -10.28
CA LEU A 90 -6.34 4.55 -11.26
C LEU A 90 -6.91 4.38 -12.68
N PRO A 91 -6.25 4.96 -13.69
CA PRO A 91 -6.84 5.11 -15.01
C PRO A 91 -6.74 3.84 -15.88
N TRP A 92 -5.83 2.93 -15.56
CA TRP A 92 -5.50 1.80 -16.44
C TRP A 92 -6.54 0.68 -16.35
N GLN A 93 -6.87 0.06 -17.47
CA GLN A 93 -7.66 -1.16 -17.51
C GLN A 93 -6.77 -2.39 -17.25
N CYS A 94 -7.39 -3.51 -16.85
CA CYS A 94 -6.65 -4.72 -16.47
C CYS A 94 -5.79 -5.29 -17.61
N ASP A 95 -6.26 -5.19 -18.86
CA ASP A 95 -5.54 -5.63 -20.06
C ASP A 95 -4.34 -4.73 -20.42
N GLU A 96 -4.33 -3.48 -19.93
CA GLU A 96 -3.20 -2.56 -20.10
C GLU A 96 -2.07 -2.82 -19.08
N LEU A 97 -2.36 -3.49 -17.97
CA LEU A 97 -1.43 -3.67 -16.85
C LEU A 97 -0.07 -4.26 -17.24
N PRO A 98 0.03 -5.32 -18.06
CA PRO A 98 1.34 -5.85 -18.44
C PRO A 98 2.23 -4.79 -19.08
N THR A 99 1.66 -3.99 -19.99
CA THR A 99 2.38 -2.91 -20.67
C THR A 99 2.79 -1.80 -19.70
N VAL A 100 1.88 -1.38 -18.83
CA VAL A 100 2.14 -0.34 -17.83
C VAL A 100 3.26 -0.77 -16.86
N VAL A 101 3.23 -2.03 -16.42
CA VAL A 101 4.26 -2.62 -15.54
C VAL A 101 5.62 -2.62 -16.22
N THR A 102 5.72 -3.10 -17.46
CA THR A 102 6.97 -3.12 -18.21
C THR A 102 7.54 -1.71 -18.39
N GLN A 103 6.70 -0.74 -18.78
CA GLN A 103 7.11 0.65 -18.95
C GLN A 103 7.60 1.27 -17.64
N ALA A 104 6.89 1.03 -16.53
CA ALA A 104 7.27 1.54 -15.23
C ALA A 104 8.59 0.93 -14.73
N LEU A 105 8.81 -0.38 -14.91
CA LEU A 105 10.07 -1.05 -14.59
C LEU A 105 11.26 -0.44 -15.36
N GLN A 106 11.09 -0.24 -16.67
CA GLN A 106 12.11 0.39 -17.52
C GLN A 106 12.40 1.83 -17.10
N ALA A 107 11.36 2.62 -16.83
CA ALA A 107 11.52 4.00 -16.35
C ALA A 107 12.26 4.04 -15.01
N MET A 108 11.92 3.17 -14.06
CA MET A 108 12.59 3.08 -12.76
C MET A 108 14.06 2.63 -12.90
N GLN A 109 14.39 1.76 -13.86
CA GLN A 109 15.77 1.41 -14.18
C GLN A 109 16.55 2.59 -14.77
N GLN A 110 15.95 3.35 -15.70
CA GLN A 110 16.58 4.54 -16.28
C GLN A 110 16.89 5.59 -15.21
N GLN A 111 16.09 5.66 -14.15
CA GLN A 111 16.31 6.52 -12.98
C GLN A 111 17.29 5.91 -11.95
N GLY A 112 17.90 4.76 -12.23
CA GLY A 112 18.85 4.09 -11.33
C GLY A 112 18.21 3.52 -10.05
N LEU A 113 16.88 3.34 -10.03
CA LEU A 113 16.18 2.74 -8.89
C LEU A 113 16.23 1.21 -8.95
N LEU A 114 16.17 0.63 -10.15
CA LEU A 114 16.13 -0.80 -10.37
C LEU A 114 17.28 -1.28 -11.24
N GLU A 115 17.61 -2.57 -11.08
CA GLU A 115 18.53 -3.31 -11.94
C GLU A 115 17.82 -4.56 -12.47
N HIS A 116 18.14 -4.95 -13.69
CA HIS A 116 17.66 -6.19 -14.30
C HIS A 116 18.84 -7.15 -14.51
N SER A 117 18.71 -8.39 -14.02
CA SER A 117 19.72 -9.44 -14.15
C SER A 117 19.10 -10.76 -14.62
N ALA A 118 19.90 -11.82 -14.74
CA ALA A 118 19.41 -13.16 -15.06
C ALA A 118 18.40 -13.71 -14.01
N ALA A 119 18.44 -13.21 -12.78
CA ALA A 119 17.49 -13.54 -11.72
C ALA A 119 16.18 -12.72 -11.80
N GLY A 120 16.09 -11.78 -12.74
CA GLY A 120 14.97 -10.85 -12.93
C GLY A 120 15.26 -9.44 -12.45
N TRP A 121 14.19 -8.69 -12.19
CA TRP A 121 14.21 -7.32 -11.68
C TRP A 121 14.54 -7.32 -10.19
N ARG A 122 15.36 -6.37 -9.74
CA ARG A 122 15.67 -6.14 -8.32
C ARG A 122 15.92 -4.67 -8.04
N THR A 123 15.89 -4.30 -6.77
CA THR A 123 16.27 -2.95 -6.34
C THR A 123 17.76 -2.71 -6.56
N ALA A 124 18.12 -1.53 -7.04
CA ALA A 124 19.51 -1.10 -7.07
C ALA A 124 20.06 -0.97 -5.64
N TYR A 125 21.32 -1.34 -5.44
CA TYR A 125 21.94 -1.29 -4.10
C TYR A 125 22.04 0.15 -3.59
N GLY A 126 21.75 0.35 -2.30
CA GLY A 126 21.95 1.63 -1.62
C GLY A 126 20.95 2.73 -1.99
N ASN A 127 19.81 2.40 -2.61
CA ASN A 127 18.81 3.39 -2.99
C ASN A 127 17.72 3.55 -1.91
N PRO A 128 17.73 4.64 -1.10
CA PRO A 128 16.73 4.85 -0.06
C PRO A 128 15.35 5.23 -0.63
N HIS A 129 15.27 5.75 -1.86
CA HIS A 129 14.03 6.25 -2.43
C HIS A 129 13.00 5.16 -2.68
N LEU A 130 13.43 3.93 -2.96
CA LEU A 130 12.54 2.78 -3.11
C LEU A 130 11.75 2.45 -1.84
N HIS A 131 12.36 2.65 -0.66
CA HIS A 131 11.64 2.47 0.59
C HIS A 131 10.52 3.49 0.71
N SER A 132 10.81 4.77 0.42
CA SER A 132 9.79 5.83 0.43
C SER A 132 8.67 5.59 -0.59
N LEU A 133 9.00 5.07 -1.78
CA LEU A 133 8.00 4.67 -2.79
C LEU A 133 7.09 3.57 -2.25
N ALA A 134 7.67 2.50 -1.71
CA ALA A 134 6.91 1.40 -1.16
C ALA A 134 6.03 1.86 0.01
N ASP A 135 6.57 2.68 0.91
CA ASP A 135 5.88 3.21 2.08
C ASP A 135 4.72 4.15 1.70
N SER A 136 4.71 4.72 0.50
CA SER A 136 3.55 5.47 0.01
C SER A 136 2.33 4.57 -0.20
N ILE A 137 2.53 3.29 -0.57
CA ILE A 137 1.46 2.34 -0.90
C ILE A 137 1.24 1.28 0.20
N SER A 138 2.23 1.03 1.07
CA SER A 138 2.13 0.08 2.18
C SER A 138 0.84 0.25 3.01
N PRO A 139 0.39 1.46 3.41
CA PRO A 139 -0.83 1.61 4.20
C PRO A 139 -2.08 0.99 3.56
N MET A 140 -2.22 1.08 2.23
CA MET A 140 -3.32 0.44 1.49
C MET A 140 -3.23 -1.08 1.58
N LEU A 141 -2.07 -1.65 1.21
CA LEU A 141 -1.84 -3.08 1.23
C LEU A 141 -2.03 -3.66 2.64
N GLU A 142 -1.65 -2.91 3.67
CA GLU A 142 -1.81 -3.27 5.06
C GLU A 142 -3.27 -3.36 5.47
N ARG A 143 -4.11 -2.39 5.10
CA ARG A 143 -5.56 -2.45 5.36
C ARG A 143 -6.20 -3.62 4.63
N TYR A 144 -5.79 -3.91 3.41
CA TYR A 144 -6.31 -5.04 2.62
C TYR A 144 -6.00 -6.36 3.31
N TYR A 145 -4.74 -6.55 3.70
CA TYR A 145 -4.30 -7.76 4.38
C TYR A 145 -4.95 -7.90 5.76
N LEU A 146 -4.99 -6.83 6.54
CA LEU A 146 -5.64 -6.80 7.85
C LEU A 146 -7.11 -7.22 7.73
N THR A 147 -7.84 -6.63 6.79
CA THR A 147 -9.28 -6.92 6.61
C THR A 147 -9.51 -8.33 6.12
N THR A 148 -8.70 -8.80 5.18
CA THR A 148 -8.75 -10.18 4.70
C THR A 148 -8.45 -11.17 5.83
N THR A 149 -7.49 -10.86 6.71
CA THR A 149 -7.15 -11.70 7.86
C THR A 149 -8.31 -11.78 8.86
N VAL A 150 -8.94 -10.65 9.20
CA VAL A 150 -10.13 -10.63 10.08
C VAL A 150 -11.28 -11.44 9.48
N LEU A 151 -11.51 -11.31 8.17
CA LEU A 151 -12.56 -12.05 7.46
C LEU A 151 -12.28 -13.57 7.46
N LEU A 152 -11.06 -13.98 7.10
CA LEU A 152 -10.66 -15.39 7.06
C LEU A 152 -10.75 -16.06 8.43
N GLN A 153 -10.38 -15.35 9.49
CA GLN A 153 -10.46 -15.85 10.87
C GLN A 153 -11.88 -16.01 11.37
N ALA A 154 -12.75 -15.07 11.01
CA ALA A 154 -14.15 -15.19 11.37
C ALA A 154 -14.82 -16.36 10.65
N GLY A 155 -14.41 -16.64 9.41
CA GLY A 155 -14.94 -17.72 8.59
C GLY A 155 -16.14 -17.29 7.73
N SER A 156 -16.43 -18.12 6.72
CA SER A 156 -17.50 -17.88 5.75
C SER A 156 -18.88 -17.82 6.42
N GLY A 157 -19.71 -16.84 6.06
CA GLY A 157 -21.09 -16.67 6.55
C GLY A 157 -21.18 -16.25 8.02
N GLN A 158 -20.10 -15.77 8.64
CA GLN A 158 -20.10 -15.40 10.06
C GLN A 158 -20.25 -13.91 10.32
N LEU A 159 -19.78 -13.05 9.41
CA LEU A 159 -19.81 -11.61 9.58
C LEU A 159 -20.65 -10.93 8.52
N GLN A 160 -21.42 -9.93 8.93
CA GLN A 160 -21.93 -8.92 8.01
C GLN A 160 -20.84 -7.90 7.67
N GLN A 161 -21.02 -7.20 6.55
CA GLN A 161 -20.07 -6.17 6.08
C GLN A 161 -19.74 -5.13 7.15
N THR A 162 -20.75 -4.58 7.82
CA THR A 162 -20.59 -3.54 8.85
C THR A 162 -19.77 -4.02 10.04
N GLN A 163 -19.91 -5.29 10.42
CA GLN A 163 -19.17 -5.89 11.52
C GLN A 163 -17.70 -6.08 11.15
N LEU A 164 -17.42 -6.51 9.92
CA LEU A 164 -16.06 -6.64 9.41
C LEU A 164 -15.35 -5.28 9.34
N GLU A 165 -16.01 -4.26 8.77
CA GLU A 165 -15.48 -2.89 8.74
C GLU A 165 -15.11 -2.39 10.14
N GLN A 166 -16.00 -2.58 11.11
CA GLN A 166 -15.78 -2.12 12.48
C GLN A 166 -14.60 -2.86 13.15
N ARG A 167 -14.53 -4.19 13.00
CA ARG A 167 -13.42 -4.99 13.57
C ARG A 167 -12.08 -4.61 12.93
N SER A 168 -12.05 -4.46 11.60
CA SER A 168 -10.85 -4.06 10.88
C SER A 168 -10.39 -2.66 11.26
N GLN A 169 -11.33 -1.72 11.40
CA GLN A 169 -11.02 -0.36 11.86
C GLN A 169 -10.41 -0.36 13.27
N GLN A 170 -10.99 -1.08 14.23
CA GLN A 170 -10.49 -1.17 15.60
C GLN A 170 -9.07 -1.77 15.65
N LEU A 171 -8.81 -2.79 14.84
CA LEU A 171 -7.50 -3.42 14.74
C LEU A 171 -6.47 -2.47 14.11
N ALA A 172 -6.85 -1.73 13.07
CA ALA A 172 -6.01 -0.72 12.45
C ALA A 172 -5.68 0.43 13.41
N GLN A 173 -6.65 0.90 14.20
CA GLN A 173 -6.41 1.88 15.28
C GLN A 173 -5.42 1.34 16.30
N ARG A 174 -5.57 0.08 16.74
CA ARG A 174 -4.62 -0.55 17.65
C ARG A 174 -3.22 -0.65 17.07
N MET A 175 -3.08 -0.96 15.78
CA MET A 175 -1.78 -0.95 15.11
C MET A 175 -1.15 0.44 15.07
N ALA A 176 -1.93 1.48 14.76
CA ALA A 176 -1.44 2.86 14.77
C ALA A 176 -0.93 3.27 16.16
N LEU A 177 -1.61 2.86 17.23
CA LEU A 177 -1.18 3.14 18.61
C LEU A 177 0.09 2.37 19.00
N LEU A 178 0.21 1.10 18.60
CA LEU A 178 1.34 0.25 19.00
C LEU A 178 2.64 0.51 18.23
N PHE A 179 2.54 0.89 16.95
CA PHE A 179 3.69 1.02 16.06
C PHE A 179 4.04 2.47 15.70
N GLY A 180 3.36 3.44 16.31
CA GLY A 180 3.58 4.86 16.06
C GLY A 180 2.92 5.36 14.77
N LEU A 181 3.32 6.55 14.34
CA LEU A 181 2.56 7.43 13.45
C LEU A 181 1.98 6.74 12.21
N ARG A 182 0.64 6.65 12.18
CA ARG A 182 -0.16 6.42 10.99
C ARG A 182 -1.17 7.55 10.88
N THR A 183 -1.37 8.06 9.68
CA THR A 183 -2.30 9.17 9.44
C THR A 183 -3.74 8.75 9.78
N PRO A 184 -4.64 9.70 10.09
CA PRO A 184 -6.06 9.40 10.33
C PRO A 184 -6.69 8.52 9.24
N ASP A 185 -6.26 8.71 8.00
CA ASP A 185 -6.67 7.93 6.83
C ASP A 185 -6.38 6.43 6.96
N TYR A 186 -5.42 6.00 7.81
CA TYR A 186 -5.11 4.57 7.96
C TYR A 186 -6.28 3.77 8.58
N TYR A 187 -7.12 4.40 9.37
CA TYR A 187 -8.26 3.76 10.02
C TYR A 187 -9.59 4.44 9.66
N ASP A 188 -9.65 5.12 8.51
CA ASP A 188 -10.90 5.65 7.98
C ASP A 188 -11.81 4.50 7.56
N ARG A 189 -13.06 4.53 8.05
CA ARG A 189 -14.06 3.49 7.78
C ARG A 189 -14.42 3.37 6.30
N SER A 190 -14.42 4.47 5.56
CA SER A 190 -14.77 4.51 4.14
C SER A 190 -13.80 3.71 3.26
N LEU A 191 -12.52 3.63 3.67
CA LEU A 191 -11.52 2.84 2.95
C LEU A 191 -11.74 1.34 3.13
N PHE A 192 -12.13 0.90 4.33
CA PHE A 192 -12.55 -0.49 4.55
C PHE A 192 -13.81 -0.82 3.75
N HIS A 193 -14.78 0.09 3.73
CA HIS A 193 -15.99 -0.07 2.93
C HIS A 193 -15.67 -0.26 1.43
N THR A 194 -14.82 0.62 0.87
CA THR A 194 -14.38 0.57 -0.53
C THR A 194 -13.66 -0.74 -0.86
N PHE A 195 -12.78 -1.20 0.05
CA PHE A 195 -12.11 -2.48 -0.10
C PHE A 195 -13.09 -3.66 -0.12
N LEU A 196 -14.10 -3.68 0.77
CA LEU A 196 -15.11 -4.74 0.81
C LEU A 196 -16.01 -4.75 -0.43
N GLN A 197 -16.41 -3.58 -0.91
CA GLN A 197 -17.13 -3.49 -2.19
C GLN A 197 -16.29 -4.05 -3.34
N THR A 198 -14.99 -3.76 -3.35
CA THR A 198 -14.08 -4.30 -4.37
C THR A 198 -13.95 -5.83 -4.26
N LEU A 199 -13.85 -6.39 -3.05
CA LEU A 199 -13.86 -7.84 -2.82
C LEU A 199 -15.14 -8.52 -3.35
N GLN A 200 -16.29 -7.84 -3.26
CA GLN A 200 -17.54 -8.35 -3.81
C GLN A 200 -17.58 -8.25 -5.34
N GLN A 201 -17.10 -7.14 -5.90
CA GLN A 201 -17.05 -6.92 -7.36
C GLN A 201 -16.10 -7.90 -8.07
N THR A 202 -14.98 -8.27 -7.44
CA THR A 202 -14.07 -9.30 -7.95
C THR A 202 -14.63 -10.72 -7.78
N GLY A 203 -15.78 -10.87 -7.13
CA GLY A 203 -16.48 -12.15 -6.96
C GLY A 203 -15.84 -13.06 -5.92
N LEU A 204 -15.00 -12.54 -5.03
CA LEU A 204 -14.33 -13.33 -3.99
C LEU A 204 -15.21 -13.55 -2.77
N VAL A 205 -16.02 -12.53 -2.47
CA VAL A 205 -16.96 -12.53 -1.37
C VAL A 205 -18.34 -12.24 -1.94
N GLN A 206 -19.35 -12.96 -1.48
CA GLN A 206 -20.74 -12.67 -1.78
C GLN A 206 -21.53 -12.51 -0.49
N SER A 207 -22.66 -11.84 -0.56
CA SER A 207 -23.59 -11.76 0.57
C SER A 207 -24.63 -12.87 0.45
N ASP A 208 -24.90 -13.58 1.54
CA ASP A 208 -26.04 -14.48 1.64
C ASP A 208 -27.37 -13.72 1.83
N GLN A 209 -28.46 -14.47 2.02
CA GLN A 209 -29.81 -13.92 2.22
C GLN A 209 -29.91 -13.04 3.49
N ASP A 210 -29.05 -13.28 4.48
CA ASP A 210 -29.00 -12.55 5.76
C ASP A 210 -27.96 -11.40 5.73
N GLY A 211 -27.38 -11.11 4.56
CA GLY A 211 -26.37 -10.07 4.36
C GLY A 211 -24.99 -10.43 4.92
N ARG A 212 -24.72 -11.70 5.21
CA ARG A 212 -23.44 -12.18 5.72
C ARG A 212 -22.48 -12.50 4.58
N LEU A 213 -21.20 -12.25 4.81
CA LEU A 213 -20.13 -12.42 3.85
C LEU A 213 -19.72 -13.88 3.74
N CYS A 214 -19.96 -14.48 2.58
CA CYS A 214 -19.62 -15.84 2.21
C CYS A 214 -18.47 -15.87 1.19
N PHE A 215 -17.54 -16.79 1.36
CA PHE A 215 -16.43 -16.97 0.43
C PHE A 215 -16.94 -17.66 -0.83
N ALA A 216 -16.78 -17.01 -1.99
CA ALA A 216 -17.17 -17.58 -3.28
C ALA A 216 -16.08 -18.49 -3.87
N THR A 217 -14.83 -18.24 -3.48
CA THR A 217 -13.64 -19.04 -3.84
C THR A 217 -12.73 -19.22 -2.62
N ASP A 218 -11.62 -19.95 -2.78
CA ASP A 218 -10.58 -20.00 -1.75
C ASP A 218 -9.80 -18.67 -1.74
N ILE A 219 -10.39 -17.67 -1.06
CA ILE A 219 -9.81 -16.32 -0.90
C ILE A 219 -8.39 -16.40 -0.34
N ALA A 220 -8.14 -17.35 0.57
CA ALA A 220 -6.83 -17.51 1.17
C ALA A 220 -5.80 -17.91 0.11
N GLN A 221 -6.11 -18.85 -0.78
CA GLN A 221 -5.21 -19.21 -1.87
C GLN A 221 -5.05 -18.09 -2.89
N THR A 222 -6.14 -17.43 -3.30
CA THR A 222 -6.10 -16.37 -4.31
C THR A 222 -5.21 -15.19 -3.88
N TYR A 223 -5.23 -14.83 -2.60
CA TYR A 223 -4.54 -13.63 -2.08
C TYR A 223 -3.28 -13.90 -1.27
N ARG A 224 -2.92 -15.17 -1.05
CA ARG A 224 -1.66 -15.55 -0.40
C ARG A 224 -0.43 -14.90 -1.06
N PRO A 225 -0.32 -14.79 -2.41
CA PRO A 225 0.83 -14.13 -3.02
C PRO A 225 0.98 -12.65 -2.62
N LEU A 226 -0.13 -11.93 -2.40
CA LEU A 226 -0.08 -10.51 -2.02
C LEU A 226 0.59 -10.26 -0.67
N TRP A 227 0.65 -11.26 0.21
CA TRP A 227 1.30 -11.13 1.52
C TRP A 227 2.81 -10.86 1.38
N GLN A 228 3.39 -11.26 0.25
CA GLN A 228 4.78 -10.99 -0.07
C GLN A 228 5.06 -9.51 -0.40
N LEU A 229 4.01 -8.70 -0.62
CA LEU A 229 4.14 -7.25 -0.85
C LEU A 229 4.30 -6.47 0.45
N LEU A 230 3.91 -7.05 1.58
CA LEU A 230 4.07 -6.45 2.90
C LEU A 230 5.50 -6.63 3.41
N SER A 231 5.94 -5.72 4.28
CA SER A 231 7.20 -5.90 4.99
C SER A 231 7.06 -6.99 6.08
N PRO A 232 8.14 -7.73 6.40
CA PRO A 232 8.10 -8.74 7.46
C PRO A 232 7.61 -8.24 8.83
N PRO A 233 8.02 -7.05 9.32
CA PRO A 233 7.54 -6.53 10.61
C PRO A 233 6.02 -6.36 10.63
N ILE A 234 5.45 -5.83 9.56
CA ILE A 234 4.01 -5.59 9.45
C ILE A 234 3.21 -6.89 9.41
N ARG A 235 3.68 -7.90 8.67
CA ARG A 235 3.06 -9.24 8.69
C ARG A 235 3.02 -9.81 10.09
N HIS A 236 4.14 -9.71 10.82
CA HIS A 236 4.24 -10.18 12.19
C HIS A 236 3.30 -9.42 13.11
N SER A 237 3.23 -8.09 13.00
CA SER A 237 2.32 -7.25 13.77
C SER A 237 0.86 -7.63 13.57
N ILE A 238 0.43 -7.84 12.32
CA ILE A 238 -0.94 -8.23 12.02
C ILE A 238 -1.23 -9.63 12.56
N ALA A 239 -0.35 -10.60 12.34
CA ALA A 239 -0.49 -11.96 12.87
C ALA A 239 -0.57 -11.99 14.41
N ALA A 240 0.26 -11.20 15.09
CA ALA A 240 0.27 -11.13 16.56
C ALA A 240 -1.04 -10.57 17.12
N LEU A 241 -1.62 -9.56 16.46
CA LEU A 241 -2.86 -8.92 16.91
C LEU A 241 -4.12 -9.70 16.55
N THR A 242 -4.06 -10.50 15.49
CA THR A 242 -5.16 -11.36 15.05
C THR A 242 -5.08 -12.76 15.68
N GLY A 243 -4.07 -13.07 16.50
CA GLY A 243 -3.93 -14.36 17.18
C GLY A 243 -3.50 -15.52 16.27
N GLY A 244 -2.83 -15.22 15.15
CA GLY A 244 -2.50 -16.21 14.12
C GLY A 244 -1.27 -17.06 14.43
N GLN A 245 -1.49 -18.31 14.84
CA GLN A 245 -0.56 -19.42 14.53
C GLN A 245 -0.99 -20.23 13.29
N ASN A 246 -2.20 -20.02 12.73
CA ASN A 246 -2.74 -20.92 11.68
C ASN A 246 -3.33 -20.24 10.43
N VAL A 247 -3.15 -18.92 10.24
CA VAL A 247 -3.63 -18.25 9.00
C VAL A 247 -2.50 -18.02 8.00
N CYS A 248 -1.23 -18.08 8.43
CA CYS A 248 -0.08 -18.22 7.54
C CYS A 248 0.53 -19.61 7.71
N PRO A 249 0.76 -20.39 6.64
CA PRO A 249 1.68 -21.52 6.70
C PRO A 249 3.13 -21.04 6.88
#